data_AF-A0A8T5TFF9-F1
#
_entry.id   AF-A0A8T5TFF9-F1
#
_cell.length_a   1.000
_cell.length_b   1.000
_cell.length_c   1.000
_cell.angle_alpha   90.00
_cell.angle_beta   90.00
_cell.angle_gamma   90.00
#
_symmetry.space_group_name_H-M   'P 1'
#
loop_
_entity.id
_entity.type
_entity.pdbx_description
1 polymer ?
#
loop_
_entity_poly.entity_id
_entity_poly.type
_entity_poly.pdbx_seq_one_letter_code
_entity_poly.pdbx_strand_id
1 'polypeptide(L)'
;MQIKLQSFQTNLLSKKRKITYLAGAGISMGPPTNFPSARTIVRVLLEYIVPREEIKHILKLDVLEKLRYEIVIEYIEDIFDKDLQFLDYFEIDALPNLIHYFLAYSILQGNYVITTNFDPMIEKALIKILNNENISKIKPIITHKDFINFQNPEEFYSKNMYPLWKIHGSKKNVINNEDTRDSLITTMSSLGKNKKDDEIFAIESHKKPVIDSLTKNRILVILGYSGGDDFDIAPMILELENIEKIIWIEHSDKKNPLLEKYKGIEKIKKRKIKKLPHVLLDLLNKTDCEICFIKAHTSNFIKEHLWNTILEYELEDIQDNINNKPIVPLFPDWIKSRYNNLSEILKYRCAAQIYYNLSKFQQLESCVLSGIELLKKSKEGKYIFQFYNLLGLSYFKQNKTEKALNYFKLALENINKNQYHESMKVNYEDLVVIYNNIGTVYMMEGNLNDAEKYFKDALKKLEIIELKEDYHPKFQPSMRARAVNPNLNIDKIRSRGIIDWHTSTLKATITSNLGQIYYKKRELDQALKLFKGAYTINQSFGHLQGMGMQLANIGKCYLEKGENNDAYNHFMQSSEVLEKLGQNSAVKEVKELIKKLEKK
;
A
#
# COMPACT_ATOMS: atom_id res chain seq x y z
N MET A 1 16.72 -14.46 26.94
CA MET A 1 17.69 -15.50 27.39
C MET A 1 18.24 -16.20 26.16
N GLN A 2 19.54 -16.49 26.08
CA GLN A 2 20.08 -17.27 24.95
C GLN A 2 19.67 -18.73 25.13
N ILE A 3 19.20 -19.39 24.08
CA ILE A 3 18.73 -20.80 24.14
C ILE A 3 19.73 -21.69 23.40
N LYS A 4 19.89 -22.93 23.88
CA LYS A 4 20.61 -23.97 23.13
C LYS A 4 19.75 -24.47 21.96
N LEU A 5 20.35 -24.63 20.79
CA LEU A 5 19.69 -25.04 19.56
C LEU A 5 18.90 -26.36 19.69
N GLN A 6 19.46 -27.35 20.38
CA GLN A 6 18.82 -28.64 20.61
C GLN A 6 17.51 -28.50 21.41
N SER A 7 17.48 -27.62 22.41
CA SER A 7 16.27 -27.31 23.18
C SER A 7 15.22 -26.58 22.34
N PHE A 8 15.63 -25.77 21.36
CA PHE A 8 14.71 -25.14 20.43
C PHE A 8 14.02 -26.17 19.52
N GLN A 9 14.78 -27.11 18.94
CA GLN A 9 14.24 -28.15 18.05
C GLN A 9 13.28 -29.09 18.78
N THR A 10 13.64 -29.57 19.98
CA THR A 10 12.76 -30.44 20.79
C THR A 10 11.45 -29.75 21.16
N ASN A 11 11.48 -28.45 21.45
CA ASN A 11 10.27 -27.69 21.75
C ASN A 11 9.34 -27.53 20.53
N LEU A 12 9.92 -27.40 19.33
CA LEU A 12 9.15 -27.30 18.09
C LEU A 12 8.43 -28.62 17.75
N LEU A 13 9.11 -29.75 17.96
CA LEU A 13 8.62 -31.11 17.69
C LEU A 13 7.60 -31.63 18.71
N SER A 14 7.55 -31.07 19.92
CA SER A 14 6.87 -31.67 21.07
C SER A 14 5.37 -31.99 20.94
N LYS A 15 4.63 -31.48 19.93
CA LYS A 15 3.15 -31.59 19.87
C LYS A 15 2.47 -31.63 18.48
N LYS A 16 3.14 -31.94 17.36
CA LYS A 16 2.54 -31.76 15.99
C LYS A 16 1.87 -30.38 15.87
N ARG A 17 2.61 -29.33 16.22
CA ARG A 17 2.05 -27.97 16.30
C ARG A 17 1.73 -27.45 14.91
N LYS A 18 0.59 -26.76 14.79
CA LYS A 18 0.17 -26.09 13.56
C LYS A 18 1.02 -24.83 13.34
N ILE A 19 1.67 -24.72 12.17
CA ILE A 19 2.56 -23.60 11.85
C ILE A 19 1.92 -22.71 10.78
N THR A 20 2.15 -21.40 10.90
CA THR A 20 1.85 -20.41 9.87
C THR A 20 3.12 -19.64 9.57
N TYR A 21 3.47 -19.55 8.29
CA TYR A 21 4.62 -18.82 7.81
C TYR A 21 4.20 -17.46 7.27
N LEU A 22 4.99 -16.45 7.59
CA LEU A 22 4.90 -15.12 7.01
C LEU A 22 6.23 -14.80 6.33
N ALA A 23 6.20 -14.80 5.01
CA ALA A 23 7.40 -14.77 4.17
C ALA A 23 7.50 -13.43 3.40
N GLY A 24 8.56 -12.67 3.68
CA GLY A 24 8.86 -11.41 3.02
C GLY A 24 9.84 -11.54 1.86
N ALA A 25 10.10 -10.43 1.16
CA ALA A 25 10.90 -10.39 -0.08
C ALA A 25 12.32 -10.97 0.07
N GLY A 26 12.86 -10.97 1.29
CA GLY A 26 14.18 -11.55 1.59
C GLY A 26 14.30 -13.04 1.28
N ILE A 27 13.19 -13.78 1.19
CA ILE A 27 13.24 -15.21 0.80
C ILE A 27 13.72 -15.39 -0.65
N SER A 28 13.52 -14.39 -1.50
CA SER A 28 13.83 -14.46 -2.94
C SER A 28 15.25 -13.99 -3.29
N MET A 29 16.00 -13.47 -2.30
CA MET A 29 17.34 -12.89 -2.53
C MET A 29 18.43 -13.94 -2.75
N GLY A 30 18.26 -15.14 -2.20
CA GLY A 30 19.24 -16.22 -2.33
C GLY A 30 19.18 -16.93 -3.69
N PRO A 31 20.30 -17.54 -4.13
CA PRO A 31 20.34 -18.32 -5.35
C PRO A 31 19.47 -19.59 -5.26
N PRO A 32 18.97 -20.13 -6.38
CA PRO A 32 19.07 -19.60 -7.75
C PRO A 32 18.14 -18.41 -8.09
N THR A 33 17.24 -18.00 -7.18
CA THR A 33 16.25 -16.94 -7.44
C THR A 33 16.90 -15.56 -7.65
N ASN A 34 17.79 -15.13 -6.75
CA ASN A 34 18.59 -13.91 -6.87
C ASN A 34 17.81 -12.61 -7.18
N PHE A 35 16.59 -12.46 -6.69
CA PHE A 35 15.87 -11.19 -6.84
C PHE A 35 16.44 -10.10 -5.92
N PRO A 36 16.49 -8.84 -6.38
CA PRO A 36 17.01 -7.73 -5.57
C PRO A 36 16.06 -7.41 -4.42
N SER A 37 16.61 -6.82 -3.36
CA SER A 37 15.79 -6.27 -2.28
C SER A 37 14.98 -5.06 -2.75
N ALA A 38 13.89 -4.73 -2.05
CA ALA A 38 13.09 -3.54 -2.30
C ALA A 38 13.92 -2.24 -2.27
N ARG A 39 14.86 -2.12 -1.32
CA ARG A 39 15.77 -0.97 -1.22
C ARG A 39 16.66 -0.86 -2.44
N THR A 40 17.16 -2.00 -2.95
CA THR A 40 17.94 -2.04 -4.18
C THR A 40 17.11 -1.59 -5.37
N ILE A 41 15.87 -2.06 -5.49
CA ILE A 41 14.93 -1.66 -6.55
C ILE A 41 14.69 -0.15 -6.52
N VAL A 42 14.30 0.42 -5.38
CA VAL A 42 14.04 1.87 -5.27
C VAL A 42 15.28 2.68 -5.58
N ARG A 43 16.45 2.29 -5.06
CA ARG A 43 17.69 3.02 -5.36
C ARG A 43 17.94 3.06 -6.87
N VAL A 44 17.81 1.93 -7.55
CA VAL A 44 18.01 1.84 -8.99
C VAL A 44 16.95 2.64 -9.75
N LEU A 45 15.67 2.52 -9.37
CA LEU A 45 14.59 3.28 -10.02
C LEU A 45 14.80 4.80 -9.89
N LEU A 46 15.21 5.28 -8.70
CA LEU A 46 15.53 6.70 -8.47
C LEU A 46 16.62 7.21 -9.43
N GLU A 47 17.63 6.41 -9.74
CA GLU A 47 18.68 6.79 -10.71
C GLU A 47 18.14 7.04 -12.13
N TYR A 48 16.98 6.48 -12.48
CA TYR A 48 16.34 6.67 -13.78
C TYR A 48 15.27 7.77 -13.77
N ILE A 49 14.49 7.90 -12.69
CA ILE A 49 13.33 8.80 -12.62
C ILE A 49 13.65 10.19 -12.06
N VAL A 50 14.87 10.41 -11.57
CA VAL A 50 15.35 11.68 -11.03
C VAL A 50 16.48 12.24 -11.92
N PRO A 51 16.60 13.57 -12.09
CA PRO A 51 17.72 14.17 -12.81
C PRO A 51 19.07 13.82 -12.15
N ARG A 52 20.13 13.71 -12.96
CA ARG A 52 21.47 13.32 -12.48
C ARG A 52 22.07 14.30 -11.47
N GLU A 53 21.65 15.55 -11.55
CA GLU A 53 22.06 16.64 -10.66
C GLU A 53 21.42 16.47 -9.28
N GLU A 54 20.19 15.98 -9.22
CA GLU A 54 19.40 15.87 -8.00
C GLU A 54 19.60 14.54 -7.27
N ILE A 55 19.89 13.45 -7.99
CA ILE A 55 19.97 12.09 -7.40
C ILE A 55 20.96 11.99 -6.24
N LYS A 56 22.12 12.66 -6.33
CA LYS A 56 23.12 12.66 -5.26
C LYS A 56 22.61 13.32 -3.98
N HIS A 57 21.77 14.35 -4.11
CA HIS A 57 21.15 15.02 -2.97
C HIS A 57 20.05 14.15 -2.39
N ILE A 58 19.17 13.60 -3.22
CA ILE A 58 18.09 12.71 -2.80
C ILE A 58 18.64 11.49 -2.06
N LEU A 59 19.61 10.76 -2.61
CA LEU A 59 20.17 9.57 -1.97
C LEU A 59 20.89 9.87 -0.63
N LYS A 60 21.31 11.12 -0.37
CA LYS A 60 21.95 11.53 0.89
C LYS A 60 20.97 11.91 2.00
N LEU A 61 19.69 12.16 1.70
CA LEU A 61 18.72 12.73 2.65
C LEU A 61 18.09 11.69 3.60
N ASP A 62 18.76 10.56 3.85
CA ASP A 62 18.20 9.32 4.42
C ASP A 62 16.92 8.89 3.70
N VAL A 63 16.84 9.13 2.39
CA VAL A 63 15.63 8.85 1.59
C VAL A 63 15.27 7.37 1.64
N LEU A 64 16.26 6.48 1.74
CA LEU A 64 16.00 5.05 1.89
C LEU A 64 15.43 4.66 3.27
N GLU A 65 15.47 5.55 4.27
CA GLU A 65 14.83 5.37 5.58
C GLU A 65 13.55 6.21 5.75
N LYS A 66 13.40 7.31 4.99
CA LYS A 66 12.29 8.29 5.15
C LYS A 66 11.29 8.27 4.01
N LEU A 67 11.72 7.95 2.80
CA LEU A 67 10.84 7.87 1.63
C LEU A 67 10.39 6.43 1.47
N ARG A 68 9.18 6.14 1.95
CA ARG A 68 8.60 4.81 1.79
C ARG A 68 8.60 4.38 0.33
N TYR A 69 8.93 3.12 0.09
CA TYR A 69 9.02 2.50 -1.24
C TYR A 69 7.78 2.78 -2.10
N GLU A 70 6.59 2.81 -1.51
CA GLU A 70 5.33 2.95 -2.24
C GLU A 70 5.10 4.37 -2.75
N ILE A 71 5.69 5.39 -2.11
CA ILE A 71 5.69 6.74 -2.69
C ILE A 71 6.44 6.72 -4.03
N VAL A 72 7.59 6.05 -4.09
CA VAL A 72 8.42 6.04 -5.30
C VAL A 72 7.68 5.34 -6.42
N ILE A 73 7.00 4.23 -6.12
CA ILE A 73 6.22 3.55 -7.14
C ILE A 73 4.99 4.35 -7.54
N GLU A 74 4.30 5.00 -6.60
CA GLU A 74 3.18 5.87 -6.94
C GLU A 74 3.60 6.97 -7.91
N TYR A 75 4.80 7.54 -7.72
CA TYR A 75 5.35 8.52 -8.67
C TYR A 75 5.70 7.90 -10.02
N ILE A 76 6.18 6.66 -10.03
CA ILE A 76 6.41 5.92 -11.27
C ILE A 76 5.08 5.72 -12.00
N GLU A 77 4.06 5.21 -11.30
CA GLU A 77 2.71 4.98 -11.81
C GLU A 77 2.10 6.26 -12.38
N ASP A 78 2.13 7.36 -11.62
CA ASP A 78 1.49 8.63 -11.96
C ASP A 78 2.20 9.37 -13.09
N ILE A 79 3.54 9.35 -13.10
CA ILE A 79 4.35 10.24 -13.96
C ILE A 79 4.89 9.51 -15.19
N PHE A 80 5.30 8.25 -15.07
CA PHE A 80 6.14 7.60 -16.10
C PHE A 80 5.54 6.32 -16.69
N ASP A 81 4.96 5.46 -15.87
CA ASP A 81 4.61 4.09 -16.21
C ASP A 81 3.34 3.64 -15.47
N LYS A 82 2.17 3.95 -16.03
CA LYS A 82 0.86 3.61 -15.45
C LYS A 82 0.64 2.11 -15.26
N ASP A 83 1.32 1.27 -16.03
CA ASP A 83 1.15 -0.18 -15.97
C ASP A 83 2.16 -0.84 -15.01
N LEU A 84 3.08 -0.06 -14.44
CA LEU A 84 4.17 -0.52 -13.57
C LEU A 84 4.96 -1.68 -14.20
N GLN A 85 5.34 -1.55 -15.48
CA GLN A 85 6.06 -2.55 -16.28
C GLN A 85 7.39 -2.97 -15.66
N PHE A 86 7.98 -2.19 -14.76
CA PHE A 86 9.17 -2.62 -14.02
C PHE A 86 8.92 -3.89 -13.18
N LEU A 87 7.67 -4.13 -12.76
CA LEU A 87 7.28 -5.31 -11.98
C LEU A 87 7.34 -6.60 -12.81
N ASP A 88 7.35 -6.50 -14.14
CA ASP A 88 7.55 -7.64 -15.06
C ASP A 88 8.89 -8.35 -14.79
N TYR A 89 9.83 -7.67 -14.14
CA TYR A 89 11.07 -8.26 -13.69
C TYR A 89 10.84 -9.48 -12.78
N PHE A 90 9.78 -9.51 -11.99
CA PHE A 90 9.48 -10.64 -11.11
C PHE A 90 8.79 -11.81 -11.83
N GLU A 91 8.37 -11.61 -13.08
CA GLU A 91 7.75 -12.64 -13.93
C GLU A 91 8.75 -13.36 -14.84
N ILE A 92 10.03 -12.95 -14.83
CA ILE A 92 11.07 -13.60 -15.61
C ILE A 92 11.23 -15.07 -15.22
N ASP A 93 11.88 -15.84 -16.10
CA ASP A 93 12.14 -17.24 -15.86
C ASP A 93 13.26 -17.45 -14.81
N ALA A 94 12.91 -17.22 -13.54
CA ALA A 94 13.70 -17.55 -12.38
C ALA A 94 13.26 -18.90 -11.79
N LEU A 95 14.20 -19.57 -11.11
CA LEU A 95 13.97 -20.81 -10.39
C LEU A 95 13.77 -20.55 -8.89
N PRO A 96 12.91 -21.35 -8.22
CA PRO A 96 12.78 -21.30 -6.78
C PRO A 96 14.06 -21.77 -6.09
N ASN A 97 14.44 -21.06 -5.01
CA ASN A 97 15.47 -21.50 -4.08
C ASN A 97 14.97 -22.41 -2.94
N LEU A 98 15.91 -22.84 -2.09
CA LEU A 98 15.66 -23.71 -0.93
C LEU A 98 14.50 -23.23 -0.05
N ILE A 99 14.38 -21.92 0.20
CA ILE A 99 13.36 -21.38 1.10
C ILE A 99 11.97 -21.54 0.47
N HIS A 100 11.84 -21.34 -0.84
CA HIS A 100 10.58 -21.56 -1.54
C HIS A 100 10.15 -23.03 -1.50
N TYR A 101 11.08 -23.97 -1.69
CA TYR A 101 10.76 -25.41 -1.56
C TYR A 101 10.37 -25.76 -0.12
N PHE A 102 11.08 -25.23 0.87
CA PHE A 102 10.72 -25.43 2.28
C PHE A 102 9.28 -24.97 2.58
N LEU A 103 8.89 -23.81 2.06
CA LEU A 103 7.53 -23.29 2.19
C LEU A 103 6.52 -24.13 1.40
N ALA A 104 6.86 -24.58 0.18
CA ALA A 104 6.01 -25.43 -0.63
C ALA A 104 5.72 -26.77 0.07
N TYR A 105 6.73 -27.49 0.56
CA TYR A 105 6.54 -28.71 1.35
C TYR A 105 5.77 -28.46 2.64
N SER A 106 5.96 -27.31 3.28
CA SER A 106 5.16 -26.93 4.45
C SER A 106 3.67 -26.84 4.11
N ILE A 107 3.31 -26.30 2.94
CA ILE A 107 1.92 -26.24 2.46
C ILE A 107 1.36 -27.66 2.24
N LEU A 108 2.15 -28.56 1.63
CA LEU A 108 1.76 -29.96 1.42
C LEU A 108 1.42 -30.68 2.73
N GLN A 109 2.05 -30.31 3.85
CA GLN A 109 1.79 -30.90 5.17
C GLN A 109 0.67 -30.22 5.99
N GLY A 110 -0.03 -29.23 5.43
CA GLY A 110 -1.11 -28.57 6.16
C GLY A 110 -0.73 -27.26 6.87
N ASN A 111 0.49 -26.77 6.68
CA ASN A 111 0.89 -25.48 7.22
C ASN A 111 0.47 -24.34 6.31
N TYR A 112 0.20 -23.18 6.90
CA TYR A 112 -0.27 -22.01 6.15
C TYR A 112 0.90 -21.14 5.75
N VAL A 113 0.86 -20.55 4.55
CA VAL A 113 1.90 -19.63 4.08
C VAL A 113 1.25 -18.34 3.59
N ILE A 114 1.67 -17.23 4.19
CA ILE A 114 1.33 -15.87 3.82
C ILE A 114 2.59 -15.22 3.27
N THR A 115 2.49 -14.53 2.13
CA THR A 115 3.64 -13.81 1.55
C THR A 115 3.29 -12.40 1.11
N THR A 116 4.24 -11.48 1.31
CA THR A 116 4.20 -10.12 0.77
C THR A 116 4.86 -10.02 -0.61
N ASN A 117 5.35 -11.13 -1.17
CA ASN A 117 6.11 -11.13 -2.41
C ASN A 117 5.19 -11.05 -3.63
N PHE A 118 5.62 -10.27 -4.62
CA PHE A 118 4.96 -10.20 -5.92
C PHE A 118 5.31 -11.39 -6.81
N ASP A 119 6.52 -11.93 -6.65
CA ASP A 119 7.03 -13.03 -7.45
C ASP A 119 6.27 -14.35 -7.20
N PRO A 120 6.22 -15.27 -8.18
CA PRO A 120 5.49 -16.52 -8.06
C PRO A 120 6.38 -17.71 -7.62
N MET A 121 7.49 -17.49 -6.90
CA MET A 121 8.48 -18.56 -6.68
C MET A 121 7.96 -19.69 -5.77
N ILE A 122 7.07 -19.39 -4.82
CA ILE A 122 6.44 -20.43 -3.97
C ILE A 122 5.50 -21.29 -4.83
N GLU A 123 4.71 -20.66 -5.70
CA GLU A 123 3.84 -21.34 -6.66
C GLU A 123 4.65 -22.20 -7.63
N LYS A 124 5.75 -21.66 -8.18
CA LYS A 124 6.67 -22.43 -9.05
C LYS A 124 7.29 -23.62 -8.30
N ALA A 125 7.62 -23.47 -7.02
CA ALA A 125 8.11 -24.59 -6.21
C ALA A 125 7.03 -25.67 -6.04
N LEU A 126 5.78 -25.29 -5.75
CA LEU A 126 4.64 -26.21 -5.68
C LEU A 126 4.41 -26.95 -7.00
N ILE A 127 4.44 -26.25 -8.14
CA ILE A 127 4.31 -26.84 -9.47
C ILE A 127 5.39 -27.90 -9.72
N LYS A 128 6.63 -27.63 -9.29
CA LYS A 128 7.76 -28.56 -9.50
C LYS A 128 7.71 -29.82 -8.65
N ILE A 129 7.12 -29.75 -7.46
CA ILE A 129 7.04 -30.91 -6.55
C ILE A 129 5.74 -31.70 -6.69
N LEU A 130 4.71 -31.15 -7.35
CA LEU A 130 3.43 -31.81 -7.57
C LEU A 130 3.35 -32.47 -8.95
N ASN A 131 2.72 -33.64 -9.01
CA ASN A 131 2.36 -34.27 -10.28
C ASN A 131 1.31 -33.44 -11.03
N ASN A 132 1.25 -33.56 -12.36
CA ASN A 132 0.36 -32.77 -13.23
C ASN A 132 -1.12 -32.73 -12.78
N GLU A 133 -1.65 -33.85 -12.27
CA GLU A 133 -3.03 -33.96 -11.78
C GLU A 133 -3.32 -33.10 -10.54
N ASN A 134 -2.28 -32.79 -9.75
CA ASN A 134 -2.38 -32.03 -8.51
C ASN A 134 -2.08 -30.54 -8.68
N ILE A 135 -1.57 -30.09 -9.83
CA ILE A 135 -1.26 -28.68 -10.07
C ILE A 135 -2.52 -27.80 -9.95
N SER A 136 -3.66 -28.30 -10.43
CA SER A 136 -4.96 -27.62 -10.34
C SER A 136 -5.47 -27.43 -8.90
N LYS A 137 -4.87 -28.13 -7.93
CA LYS A 137 -5.19 -28.01 -6.49
C LYS A 137 -4.45 -26.85 -5.83
N ILE A 138 -3.44 -26.27 -6.49
CA ILE A 138 -2.75 -25.07 -6.00
C ILE A 138 -3.71 -23.89 -6.11
N LYS A 139 -3.91 -23.17 -5.00
CA LYS A 139 -4.86 -22.06 -4.93
C LYS A 139 -4.22 -20.79 -4.37
N PRO A 140 -3.64 -19.95 -5.24
CA PRO A 140 -3.23 -18.61 -4.85
C PRO A 140 -4.46 -17.75 -4.51
N ILE A 141 -4.43 -17.10 -3.34
CA ILE A 141 -5.42 -16.14 -2.85
C ILE A 141 -4.82 -14.75 -3.04
N ILE A 142 -5.28 -14.05 -4.07
CA ILE A 142 -4.64 -12.82 -4.56
C ILE A 142 -5.63 -11.65 -4.51
N THR A 143 -6.81 -11.84 -5.09
CA THR A 143 -7.77 -10.75 -5.32
C THR A 143 -8.67 -10.51 -4.12
N HIS A 144 -9.28 -9.34 -4.04
CA HIS A 144 -10.34 -9.03 -3.06
C HIS A 144 -11.44 -10.11 -3.04
N LYS A 145 -11.85 -10.61 -4.22
CA LYS A 145 -12.84 -11.68 -4.34
C LYS A 145 -12.35 -12.99 -3.73
N ASP A 146 -11.07 -13.33 -3.88
CA ASP A 146 -10.52 -14.53 -3.25
C ASP A 146 -10.57 -14.39 -1.72
N PHE A 147 -10.11 -13.28 -1.15
CA PHE A 147 -10.13 -13.05 0.29
C PHE A 147 -11.55 -13.08 0.89
N ILE A 148 -12.56 -12.61 0.16
CA ILE A 148 -13.97 -12.71 0.59
C ILE A 148 -14.50 -14.13 0.49
N ASN A 149 -14.23 -14.84 -0.61
CA ASN A 149 -14.79 -16.18 -0.82
C ASN A 149 -14.11 -17.25 0.05
N PHE A 150 -12.90 -16.97 0.53
CA PHE A 150 -12.06 -17.94 1.21
C PHE A 150 -11.62 -17.45 2.60
N GLN A 151 -12.61 -17.13 3.43
CA GLN A 151 -12.37 -16.64 4.79
C GLN A 151 -11.92 -17.72 5.77
N ASN A 152 -12.29 -18.99 5.53
CA ASN A 152 -11.97 -20.11 6.40
C ASN A 152 -10.87 -20.99 5.79
N PRO A 153 -9.61 -20.93 6.28
CA PRO A 153 -8.49 -21.69 5.76
C PRO A 153 -8.66 -23.21 5.84
N GLU A 154 -9.41 -23.72 6.82
CA GLU A 154 -9.58 -25.16 7.04
C GLU A 154 -10.40 -25.83 5.91
N GLU A 155 -11.22 -25.07 5.18
CA GLU A 155 -12.01 -25.61 4.06
C GLU A 155 -11.13 -26.12 2.90
N PHE A 156 -9.96 -25.50 2.68
CA PHE A 156 -9.05 -25.93 1.62
C PHE A 156 -8.49 -27.32 1.85
N TYR A 157 -8.10 -27.62 3.09
CA TYR A 157 -7.51 -28.90 3.44
C TYR A 157 -8.53 -30.01 3.41
N SER A 158 -9.78 -29.73 3.82
CA SER A 158 -10.89 -30.67 3.65
C SER A 158 -11.16 -31.05 2.18
N LYS A 159 -10.79 -30.17 1.24
CA LYS A 159 -10.92 -30.36 -0.21
C LYS A 159 -9.60 -30.78 -0.88
N ASN A 160 -8.57 -31.11 -0.09
CA ASN A 160 -7.24 -31.48 -0.58
C ASN A 160 -6.62 -30.41 -1.51
N MET A 161 -6.72 -29.14 -1.14
CA MET A 161 -6.17 -28.00 -1.89
C MET A 161 -4.94 -27.41 -1.19
N TYR A 162 -4.09 -26.73 -1.95
CA TYR A 162 -2.83 -26.11 -1.48
C TYR A 162 -2.94 -24.58 -1.55
N PRO A 163 -3.47 -23.92 -0.50
CA PRO A 163 -3.67 -22.48 -0.51
C PRO A 163 -2.37 -21.70 -0.25
N LEU A 164 -2.23 -20.55 -0.91
CA LEU A 164 -1.14 -19.59 -0.70
C LEU A 164 -1.72 -18.17 -0.67
N TRP A 165 -1.51 -17.43 0.42
CA TRP A 165 -2.06 -16.07 0.58
C TRP A 165 -1.05 -15.00 0.18
N LYS A 166 -1.35 -14.24 -0.89
CA LYS A 166 -0.52 -13.14 -1.39
C LYS A 166 -1.11 -11.80 -0.99
N ILE A 167 -0.73 -11.31 0.18
CA ILE A 167 -1.38 -10.15 0.80
C ILE A 167 -1.06 -8.82 0.12
N HIS A 168 0.03 -8.72 -0.64
CA HIS A 168 0.30 -7.56 -1.51
C HIS A 168 -0.15 -7.78 -2.96
N GLY A 169 -0.76 -8.94 -3.24
CA GLY A 169 -1.18 -9.34 -4.58
C GLY A 169 -0.04 -9.82 -5.46
N SER A 170 -0.37 -10.09 -6.72
CA SER A 170 0.58 -10.38 -7.80
C SER A 170 0.00 -9.88 -9.12
N LYS A 171 0.83 -9.66 -10.13
CA LYS A 171 0.36 -9.21 -11.45
C LYS A 171 -0.45 -10.28 -12.18
N LYS A 172 -0.21 -11.55 -11.87
CA LYS A 172 -0.87 -12.69 -12.49
C LYS A 172 -1.02 -13.84 -11.50
N ASN A 173 -2.07 -14.62 -11.66
CA ASN A 173 -2.17 -15.95 -11.09
C ASN A 173 -1.52 -16.96 -12.04
N VAL A 174 -0.38 -17.52 -11.64
CA VAL A 174 0.41 -18.42 -12.50
C VAL A 174 -0.21 -19.80 -12.72
N ILE A 175 -1.23 -20.16 -11.94
CA ILE A 175 -1.90 -21.47 -12.04
C ILE A 175 -2.98 -21.47 -13.14
N ASN A 176 -3.81 -20.42 -13.17
CA ASN A 176 -4.92 -20.31 -14.12
C ASN A 176 -4.71 -19.22 -15.20
N ASN A 177 -3.57 -18.53 -15.17
CA ASN A 177 -3.19 -17.47 -16.11
C ASN A 177 -4.07 -16.21 -16.04
N GLU A 178 -4.82 -16.01 -14.96
CA GLU A 178 -5.66 -14.83 -14.72
C GLU A 178 -4.79 -13.59 -14.47
N ASP A 179 -5.10 -12.47 -15.14
CA ASP A 179 -4.48 -11.17 -14.87
C ASP A 179 -5.05 -10.61 -13.56
N THR A 180 -4.18 -10.37 -12.59
CA THR A 180 -4.55 -9.88 -11.25
C THR A 180 -3.90 -8.54 -10.92
N ARG A 181 -3.37 -7.83 -11.93
CA ARG A 181 -2.65 -6.55 -11.80
C ARG A 181 -3.46 -5.49 -11.06
N ASP A 182 -4.77 -5.44 -11.26
CA ASP A 182 -5.64 -4.48 -10.56
C ASP A 182 -5.57 -4.65 -9.04
N SER A 183 -5.46 -5.89 -8.54
CA SER A 183 -5.33 -6.15 -7.09
C SER A 183 -3.98 -5.67 -6.54
N LEU A 184 -2.92 -5.81 -7.33
CA LEU A 184 -1.59 -5.35 -7.01
C LEU A 184 -1.55 -3.81 -6.99
N ILE A 185 -2.03 -3.16 -8.04
CA ILE A 185 -2.14 -1.70 -8.14
C ILE A 185 -3.01 -1.16 -7.01
N THR A 186 -4.16 -1.78 -6.72
CA THR A 186 -5.04 -1.36 -5.61
C THR A 186 -4.30 -1.40 -4.27
N THR A 187 -3.57 -2.49 -4.01
CA THR A 187 -2.77 -2.61 -2.80
C THR A 187 -1.69 -1.51 -2.76
N MET A 188 -0.98 -1.27 -3.85
CA MET A 188 0.09 -0.26 -3.95
C MET A 188 -0.42 1.19 -3.85
N SER A 189 -1.54 1.51 -4.50
CA SER A 189 -2.21 2.80 -4.39
C SER A 189 -2.73 3.06 -2.97
N SER A 190 -3.24 2.03 -2.28
CA SER A 190 -3.65 2.13 -0.87
C SER A 190 -2.45 2.35 0.07
N LEU A 191 -1.27 1.82 -0.28
CA LEU A 191 -0.02 2.02 0.45
C LEU A 191 0.54 3.45 0.30
N GLY A 192 0.40 4.07 -0.89
CA GLY A 192 0.99 5.37 -1.22
C GLY A 192 0.23 6.60 -0.71
N LYS A 193 -1.10 6.59 -0.79
CA LYS A 193 -1.93 7.83 -0.78
C LYS A 193 -2.40 8.35 0.58
N ASN A 194 -2.14 7.62 1.67
CA ASN A 194 -2.51 8.05 3.04
C ASN A 194 -1.30 8.66 3.76
N LYS A 195 -0.93 9.90 3.45
CA LYS A 195 0.18 10.60 4.11
C LYS A 195 -0.11 12.04 4.52
N LYS A 196 -0.51 12.21 5.78
CA LYS A 196 0.00 13.27 6.65
C LYS A 196 0.34 12.63 8.01
N ASP A 197 1.50 12.98 8.54
CA ASP A 197 2.03 12.78 9.91
C ASP A 197 1.87 11.40 10.55
N ASP A 198 3.00 10.73 10.88
CA ASP A 198 3.15 9.60 11.82
C ASP A 198 2.14 8.42 11.78
N GLU A 199 1.28 8.36 10.77
CA GLU A 199 0.18 7.39 10.69
C GLU A 199 0.65 6.04 10.15
N ILE A 200 0.37 5.03 10.98
CA ILE A 200 0.80 3.65 10.83
C ILE A 200 -0.09 2.96 9.79
N PHE A 201 0.54 2.32 8.81
CA PHE A 201 -0.12 1.59 7.72
C PHE A 201 -1.15 0.57 8.22
N ALA A 202 -2.33 0.48 7.57
CA ALA A 202 -3.31 -0.57 7.83
C ALA A 202 -3.52 -1.41 6.57
N ILE A 203 -3.34 -2.73 6.70
CA ILE A 203 -3.72 -3.69 5.66
C ILE A 203 -5.20 -3.49 5.30
N GLU A 204 -5.57 -3.76 4.04
CA GLU A 204 -6.97 -3.64 3.62
C GLU A 204 -7.89 -4.45 4.56
N SER A 205 -8.96 -3.81 5.02
CA SER A 205 -9.79 -4.32 6.13
C SER A 205 -10.36 -5.72 5.90
N HIS A 206 -10.63 -6.07 4.64
CA HIS A 206 -11.16 -7.38 4.26
C HIS A 206 -10.14 -8.52 4.42
N LYS A 207 -8.83 -8.23 4.45
CA LYS A 207 -7.77 -9.24 4.63
C LYS A 207 -7.58 -9.64 6.10
N LYS A 208 -7.83 -8.71 7.03
CA LYS A 208 -7.57 -8.89 8.46
C LYS A 208 -8.26 -10.14 9.07
N PRO A 209 -9.57 -10.38 8.87
CA PRO A 209 -10.22 -11.57 9.45
C PRO A 209 -9.61 -12.90 8.98
N VAL A 210 -9.18 -12.94 7.72
CA VAL A 210 -8.52 -14.12 7.14
C VAL A 210 -7.17 -14.34 7.81
N ILE A 211 -6.39 -13.28 7.98
CA ILE A 211 -5.06 -13.35 8.60
C ILE A 211 -5.17 -13.75 10.08
N ASP A 212 -6.11 -13.17 10.82
CA ASP A 212 -6.40 -13.58 12.21
C ASP A 212 -6.73 -15.07 12.28
N SER A 213 -7.55 -15.57 11.36
CA SER A 213 -7.86 -17.00 11.25
C SER A 213 -6.64 -17.86 10.90
N LEU A 214 -5.72 -17.33 10.08
CA LEU A 214 -4.50 -18.03 9.68
C LEU A 214 -3.47 -18.11 10.82
N THR A 215 -3.51 -17.22 11.81
CA THR A 215 -2.51 -17.17 12.88
C THR A 215 -3.03 -17.66 14.24
N LYS A 216 -4.36 -17.70 14.42
CA LYS A 216 -5.02 -18.10 15.67
C LYS A 216 -4.57 -19.49 16.14
N ASN A 217 -4.06 -19.56 17.37
CA ASN A 217 -3.58 -20.78 18.03
C ASN A 217 -2.50 -21.54 17.25
N ARG A 218 -1.67 -20.83 16.47
CA ARG A 218 -0.57 -21.40 15.68
C ARG A 218 0.76 -20.75 16.06
N ILE A 219 1.84 -21.44 15.72
CA ILE A 219 3.18 -20.84 15.75
C ILE A 219 3.31 -19.98 14.49
N LEU A 220 3.61 -18.70 14.67
CA LEU A 220 3.91 -17.77 13.58
C LEU A 220 5.42 -17.74 13.33
N VAL A 221 5.86 -18.21 12.16
CA VAL A 221 7.26 -18.18 11.73
C VAL A 221 7.45 -17.08 10.69
N ILE A 222 8.29 -16.11 11.00
CA ILE A 222 8.55 -14.94 10.15
C ILE A 222 9.93 -15.09 9.52
N LEU A 223 9.97 -15.06 8.18
CA LEU A 223 11.16 -15.30 7.36
C LEU A 223 11.29 -14.22 6.28
N GLY A 224 12.52 -13.82 5.96
CA GLY A 224 12.77 -12.89 4.84
C GLY A 224 12.15 -11.50 5.01
N TYR A 225 11.78 -11.13 6.23
CA TYR A 225 11.24 -9.83 6.59
C TYR A 225 12.22 -9.11 7.49
N SER A 226 12.64 -7.92 7.09
CA SER A 226 13.63 -7.12 7.81
C SER A 226 13.05 -6.40 9.04
N GLY A 227 11.72 -6.24 9.09
CA GLY A 227 11.05 -5.46 10.14
C GLY A 227 11.43 -3.97 10.15
N GLY A 228 12.07 -3.49 9.08
CA GLY A 228 12.46 -2.10 8.87
C GLY A 228 12.31 -1.67 7.42
N ASP A 229 11.51 -2.39 6.63
CA ASP A 229 11.13 -2.03 5.26
C ASP A 229 9.64 -1.72 5.24
N ASP A 230 9.29 -0.55 4.71
CA ASP A 230 8.01 0.15 4.89
C ASP A 230 6.76 -0.45 4.21
N PHE A 231 6.85 -1.69 3.70
CA PHE A 231 5.75 -2.50 3.14
C PHE A 231 4.76 -3.00 4.20
N ASP A 232 4.59 -2.21 5.26
CA ASP A 232 4.57 -2.72 6.61
C ASP A 232 3.33 -3.53 6.95
N ILE A 233 3.46 -4.85 6.98
CA ILE A 233 2.53 -5.68 7.76
C ILE A 233 2.81 -5.59 9.25
N ALA A 234 3.85 -4.87 9.68
CA ALA A 234 4.17 -4.67 11.08
C ALA A 234 2.97 -4.25 11.96
N PRO A 235 2.10 -3.32 11.53
CA PRO A 235 0.91 -2.93 12.28
C PRO A 235 -0.10 -4.06 12.35
N MET A 236 -0.28 -4.77 11.24
CA MET A 236 -1.09 -5.99 11.21
C MET A 236 -0.55 -7.02 12.20
N ILE A 237 0.76 -7.29 12.22
CA ILE A 237 1.38 -8.23 13.18
C ILE A 237 1.12 -7.76 14.62
N LEU A 238 1.19 -6.46 14.90
CA LEU A 238 0.93 -5.86 16.21
C LEU A 238 -0.53 -5.97 16.67
N GLU A 239 -1.46 -6.23 15.76
CA GLU A 239 -2.88 -6.41 16.03
C GLU A 239 -3.29 -7.88 16.08
N LEU A 240 -2.40 -8.82 15.76
CA LEU A 240 -2.72 -10.24 15.81
C LEU A 240 -2.89 -10.70 17.26
N GLU A 241 -4.03 -11.33 17.52
CA GLU A 241 -4.34 -11.91 18.82
C GLU A 241 -4.23 -13.45 18.79
N ASN A 242 -4.10 -14.05 19.97
CA ASN A 242 -4.14 -15.52 20.15
C ASN A 242 -3.05 -16.29 19.38
N ILE A 243 -1.88 -15.69 19.16
CA ILE A 243 -0.71 -16.40 18.62
C ILE A 243 -0.09 -17.25 19.72
N GLU A 244 0.22 -18.51 19.44
CA GLU A 244 0.84 -19.41 20.42
C GLU A 244 2.29 -19.01 20.72
N LYS A 245 3.05 -18.73 19.66
CA LYS A 245 4.48 -18.37 19.70
C LYS A 245 4.88 -17.68 18.41
N ILE A 246 5.78 -16.70 18.50
CA ILE A 246 6.41 -16.08 17.34
C ILE A 246 7.86 -16.56 17.24
N ILE A 247 8.25 -17.01 16.05
CA ILE A 247 9.64 -17.32 15.69
C ILE A 247 10.04 -16.34 14.59
N TRP A 248 10.94 -15.42 14.89
CA TRP A 248 11.41 -14.42 13.95
C TRP A 248 12.83 -14.74 13.52
N ILE A 249 13.05 -15.00 12.24
CA ILE A 249 14.38 -15.29 11.68
C ILE A 249 14.88 -14.08 10.91
N GLU A 250 15.80 -13.35 11.51
CA GLU A 250 16.52 -12.27 10.87
C GLU A 250 17.75 -12.80 10.15
N HIS A 251 17.88 -12.45 8.87
CA HIS A 251 19.01 -12.86 8.06
C HIS A 251 20.31 -12.22 8.57
N SER A 252 21.37 -13.02 8.67
CA SER A 252 22.70 -12.56 9.00
C SER A 252 23.76 -13.46 8.37
N ASP A 253 24.83 -12.89 7.82
CA ASP A 253 25.96 -13.66 7.25
C ASP A 253 26.81 -14.41 8.30
N LYS A 254 26.37 -14.44 9.55
CA LYS A 254 27.08 -15.14 10.62
C LYS A 254 26.94 -16.66 10.44
N LYS A 255 28.08 -17.35 10.50
CA LYS A 255 28.15 -18.82 10.44
C LYS A 255 27.35 -19.52 11.54
N ASN A 256 27.43 -19.01 12.78
CA ASN A 256 26.75 -19.61 13.92
C ASN A 256 25.44 -18.87 14.23
N PRO A 257 24.30 -19.56 14.30
CA PRO A 257 23.03 -18.93 14.61
C PRO A 257 22.99 -18.45 16.06
N LEU A 258 22.48 -17.24 16.27
CA LEU A 258 22.20 -16.69 17.60
C LEU A 258 20.70 -16.80 17.89
N LEU A 259 20.33 -17.53 18.94
CA LEU A 259 18.95 -17.71 19.37
C LEU A 259 18.70 -17.00 20.70
N GLU A 260 17.76 -16.07 20.71
CA GLU A 260 17.32 -15.36 21.91
C GLU A 260 15.81 -15.52 22.11
N LYS A 261 15.39 -15.82 23.33
CA LYS A 261 13.96 -15.88 23.71
C LYS A 261 13.57 -14.75 24.64
N TYR A 262 12.38 -14.24 24.41
CA TYR A 262 11.75 -13.12 25.10
C TYR A 262 10.32 -13.50 25.50
N LYS A 263 9.89 -13.04 26.67
CA LYS A 263 8.53 -13.17 27.20
C LYS A 263 8.32 -12.06 28.22
N GLY A 264 7.44 -11.11 27.91
CA GLY A 264 7.20 -9.89 28.71
C GLY A 264 8.42 -8.96 28.85
N ILE A 265 8.19 -7.74 29.33
CA ILE A 265 9.23 -6.68 29.48
C ILE A 265 10.13 -6.91 30.71
N GLU A 266 9.58 -7.47 31.80
CA GLU A 266 10.18 -7.39 33.15
C GLU A 266 11.53 -8.11 33.33
N LYS A 267 12.08 -8.78 32.30
CA LYS A 267 13.37 -9.49 32.38
C LYS A 267 14.40 -9.06 31.34
N ILE A 268 14.15 -8.05 30.50
CA ILE A 268 15.10 -7.65 29.45
C ILE A 268 15.93 -6.45 29.90
N LYS A 269 17.24 -6.63 30.10
CA LYS A 269 18.18 -5.53 30.38
C LYS A 269 18.08 -4.46 29.27
N LYS A 270 17.94 -3.16 29.63
CA LYS A 270 17.83 -2.00 28.70
C LYS A 270 18.79 -2.03 27.49
N ARG A 271 20.00 -2.57 27.63
CA ARG A 271 20.99 -2.70 26.54
C ARG A 271 20.63 -3.74 25.46
N LYS A 272 19.85 -4.78 25.77
CA LYS A 272 19.41 -5.80 24.79
C LYS A 272 18.18 -5.36 24.00
N ILE A 273 17.32 -4.54 24.61
CA ILE A 273 16.11 -3.96 24.00
C ILE A 273 16.47 -3.15 22.75
N LYS A 274 17.53 -2.32 22.82
CA LYS A 274 17.98 -1.47 21.69
C LYS A 274 18.46 -2.21 20.43
N LYS A 275 18.58 -3.55 20.46
CA LYS A 275 19.09 -4.37 19.33
C LYS A 275 18.02 -5.21 18.62
N LEU A 276 16.77 -5.13 19.08
CA LEU A 276 15.64 -5.78 18.43
C LEU A 276 14.99 -4.82 17.43
N PRO A 277 14.45 -5.33 16.31
CA PRO A 277 13.55 -4.58 15.45
C PRO A 277 12.42 -3.91 16.26
N HIS A 278 12.05 -2.68 15.90
CA HIS A 278 11.02 -1.90 16.61
C HIS A 278 9.69 -2.66 16.74
N VAL A 279 9.28 -3.34 15.67
CA VAL A 279 8.06 -4.17 15.64
C VAL A 279 8.07 -5.26 16.72
N LEU A 280 9.22 -5.91 16.94
CA LEU A 280 9.34 -6.93 17.98
C LEU A 280 9.28 -6.33 19.39
N LEU A 281 9.79 -5.12 19.59
CA LEU A 281 9.67 -4.41 20.86
C LEU A 281 8.21 -4.08 21.16
N ASP A 282 7.49 -3.57 20.17
CA ASP A 282 6.08 -3.22 20.33
C ASP A 282 5.22 -4.47 20.55
N LEU A 283 5.53 -5.59 19.89
CA LEU A 283 4.88 -6.88 20.14
C LEU A 283 5.10 -7.38 21.57
N LEU A 284 6.33 -7.25 22.09
CA LEU A 284 6.66 -7.62 23.47
C LEU A 284 5.96 -6.72 24.50
N ASN A 285 5.62 -5.48 24.12
CA ASN A 285 4.89 -4.57 24.99
C ASN A 285 3.38 -4.85 25.00
N LYS A 286 2.83 -5.36 23.90
CA LYS A 286 1.38 -5.58 23.72
C LYS A 286 0.93 -7.00 24.05
N THR A 287 1.83 -7.97 24.01
CA THR A 287 1.48 -9.39 24.10
C THR A 287 2.33 -10.14 25.11
N ASP A 288 1.73 -11.10 25.83
CA ASP A 288 2.45 -12.08 26.64
C ASP A 288 3.01 -13.26 25.80
N CYS A 289 2.93 -13.13 24.48
CA CYS A 289 3.37 -14.14 23.53
C CYS A 289 4.87 -14.41 23.70
N GLU A 290 5.24 -15.69 23.66
CA GLU A 290 6.65 -16.06 23.60
C GLU A 290 7.23 -15.70 22.23
N ILE A 291 8.32 -14.92 22.21
CA ILE A 291 9.04 -14.58 20.99
C ILE A 291 10.43 -15.23 21.02
N CYS A 292 10.71 -16.05 20.01
CA CYS A 292 12.03 -16.57 19.71
C CYS A 292 12.62 -15.80 18.53
N PHE A 293 13.67 -15.03 18.79
CA PHE A 293 14.40 -14.28 17.78
C PHE A 293 15.67 -15.02 17.39
N ILE A 294 15.87 -15.22 16.10
CA ILE A 294 16.97 -16.00 15.54
C ILE A 294 17.73 -15.12 14.55
N LYS A 295 19.03 -14.93 14.78
CA LYS A 295 19.95 -14.27 13.85
C LYS A 295 20.81 -15.32 13.18
N ALA A 296 20.59 -15.59 11.91
CA ALA A 296 21.29 -16.66 11.19
C ALA A 296 21.25 -16.45 9.66
N HIS A 297 22.12 -17.15 8.93
CA HIS A 297 21.96 -17.25 7.49
C HIS A 297 20.73 -18.12 7.19
N THR A 298 19.63 -17.49 6.76
CA THR A 298 18.28 -18.09 6.73
C THR A 298 18.25 -19.43 6.00
N SER A 299 18.86 -19.52 4.81
CA SER A 299 18.90 -20.77 4.03
C SER A 299 19.66 -21.88 4.73
N ASN A 300 20.78 -21.56 5.40
CA ASN A 300 21.57 -22.57 6.11
C ASN A 300 20.83 -23.04 7.36
N PHE A 301 20.22 -22.10 8.08
CA PHE A 301 19.41 -22.41 9.26
C PHE A 301 18.21 -23.31 8.91
N ILE A 302 17.54 -23.03 7.78
CA ILE A 302 16.47 -23.90 7.29
C ILE A 302 17.03 -25.28 6.97
N LYS A 303 18.08 -25.34 6.14
CA LYS A 303 18.71 -26.60 5.72
C LYS A 303 19.13 -27.49 6.88
N GLU A 304 19.85 -26.93 7.84
CA GLU A 304 20.53 -27.69 8.88
C GLU A 304 19.64 -27.95 10.10
N HIS A 305 18.60 -27.12 10.32
CA HIS A 305 17.89 -27.12 11.60
C HIS A 305 16.38 -27.13 11.51
N LEU A 306 15.77 -26.61 10.44
CA LEU A 306 14.30 -26.59 10.32
C LEU A 306 13.76 -27.66 9.39
N TRP A 307 14.47 -28.01 8.32
CA TRP A 307 14.01 -28.93 7.29
C TRP A 307 13.58 -30.26 7.92
N ASN A 308 14.52 -31.03 8.48
CA ASN A 308 14.22 -32.33 9.09
C ASN A 308 13.48 -32.22 10.44
N THR A 309 13.37 -31.02 11.01
CA THR A 309 12.65 -30.79 12.28
C THR A 309 11.17 -30.55 12.05
N ILE A 310 10.78 -30.06 10.87
CA ILE A 310 9.40 -29.68 10.57
C ILE A 310 8.83 -30.55 9.45
N LEU A 311 9.63 -30.81 8.42
CA LEU A 311 9.20 -31.52 7.23
C LEU A 311 9.40 -33.03 7.37
N GLU A 312 8.47 -33.79 6.79
CA GLU A 312 8.55 -35.25 6.63
C GLU A 312 9.23 -35.65 5.31
N TYR A 313 9.77 -34.68 4.56
CA TYR A 313 10.40 -34.86 3.25
C TYR A 313 11.91 -34.74 3.34
N GLU A 314 12.64 -35.57 2.58
CA GLU A 314 14.10 -35.53 2.54
C GLU A 314 14.60 -34.35 1.69
N LEU A 315 15.82 -33.89 1.96
CA LEU A 315 16.37 -32.74 1.24
C LEU A 315 16.92 -33.14 -0.14
N GLU A 316 17.34 -34.40 -0.29
CA GLU A 316 17.83 -34.95 -1.57
C GLU A 316 16.81 -34.77 -2.71
N ASP A 317 15.50 -34.78 -2.40
CA ASP A 317 14.38 -34.68 -3.34
C ASP A 317 14.40 -33.40 -4.21
N ILE A 318 15.13 -32.35 -3.79
CA ILE A 318 15.18 -31.05 -4.49
C ILE A 318 16.58 -30.61 -4.89
N GLN A 319 17.59 -31.47 -4.73
CA GLN A 319 18.98 -31.08 -4.95
C GLN A 319 19.26 -30.72 -6.42
N ASP A 320 18.70 -31.50 -7.35
CA ASP A 320 18.75 -31.22 -8.80
C ASP A 320 17.98 -29.93 -9.17
N ASN A 321 16.94 -29.61 -8.41
CA ASN A 321 16.10 -28.44 -8.62
C ASN A 321 16.76 -27.11 -8.20
N ILE A 322 17.71 -27.15 -7.25
CA ILE A 322 18.41 -25.96 -6.70
C ILE A 322 19.75 -25.69 -7.40
N ASN A 323 20.41 -26.73 -7.94
CA ASN A 323 21.76 -26.61 -8.50
C ASN A 323 21.83 -25.92 -9.88
N ASN A 324 20.68 -25.73 -10.54
CA ASN A 324 20.61 -24.98 -11.79
C ASN A 324 20.84 -23.47 -11.56
N LYS A 325 21.73 -22.87 -12.36
CA LYS A 325 21.98 -21.42 -12.37
C LYS A 325 21.24 -20.76 -13.54
N PRO A 326 19.95 -20.44 -13.43
CA PRO A 326 19.33 -19.53 -14.39
C PRO A 326 20.07 -18.19 -14.30
N ILE A 327 20.38 -17.60 -15.45
CA ILE A 327 20.94 -16.26 -15.53
C ILE A 327 19.76 -15.28 -15.39
N VAL A 328 19.37 -14.99 -14.15
CA VAL A 328 18.51 -13.84 -13.86
C VAL A 328 19.31 -12.58 -14.19
N PRO A 329 18.90 -11.74 -15.17
CA PRO A 329 19.60 -10.52 -15.49
C PRO A 329 19.60 -9.60 -14.26
N LEU A 330 20.69 -8.86 -14.03
CA LEU A 330 20.72 -7.88 -12.94
C LEU A 330 19.64 -6.81 -13.19
N PHE A 331 18.89 -6.46 -12.14
CA PHE A 331 17.82 -5.46 -12.23
C PHE A 331 18.24 -4.12 -12.90
N PRO A 332 19.41 -3.51 -12.58
CA PRO A 332 19.88 -2.31 -13.27
C PRO A 332 20.04 -2.46 -14.79
N ASP A 333 20.50 -3.63 -15.24
CA ASP A 333 20.71 -3.90 -16.67
C ASP A 333 19.37 -4.16 -17.37
N TRP A 334 18.47 -4.89 -16.70
CA TRP A 334 17.14 -5.20 -17.23
C TRP A 334 16.26 -3.96 -17.38
N ILE A 335 16.24 -3.08 -16.37
CA ILE A 335 15.37 -1.89 -16.34
C ILE A 335 15.83 -0.82 -17.34
N LYS A 336 17.12 -0.80 -17.68
CA LYS A 336 17.73 0.18 -18.60
C LYS A 336 16.94 0.28 -19.90
N SER A 337 16.61 -0.85 -20.53
CA SER A 337 15.86 -0.88 -21.80
C SER A 337 14.49 -0.18 -21.74
N ARG A 338 13.87 -0.13 -20.55
CA ARG A 338 12.53 0.43 -20.34
C ARG A 338 12.60 1.92 -19.98
N TYR A 339 13.51 2.31 -19.10
CA TYR A 339 13.49 3.63 -18.45
C TYR A 339 14.61 4.58 -18.93
N ASN A 340 15.46 4.18 -19.88
CA ASN A 340 16.59 5.02 -20.32
C ASN A 340 16.19 6.31 -21.04
N ASN A 341 14.98 6.37 -21.62
CA ASN A 341 14.52 7.49 -22.47
C ASN A 341 13.36 8.28 -21.84
N LEU A 342 13.25 8.31 -20.51
CA LEU A 342 12.23 9.11 -19.82
C LEU A 342 12.47 10.61 -20.02
N SER A 343 11.39 11.39 -20.15
CA SER A 343 11.46 12.85 -20.32
C SER A 343 12.16 13.52 -19.14
N GLU A 344 13.20 14.29 -19.40
CA GLU A 344 13.94 15.04 -18.38
C GLU A 344 13.04 16.01 -17.60
N ILE A 345 12.05 16.62 -18.25
CA ILE A 345 11.07 17.49 -17.60
C ILE A 345 10.27 16.72 -16.54
N LEU A 346 9.83 15.50 -16.88
CA LEU A 346 9.09 14.64 -15.95
C LEU A 346 9.97 14.16 -14.80
N LYS A 347 11.28 13.97 -15.03
CA LYS A 347 12.25 13.68 -13.95
C LYS A 347 12.34 14.83 -12.95
N TYR A 348 12.44 16.08 -13.43
CA TYR A 348 12.40 17.25 -12.54
C TYR A 348 11.10 17.35 -11.76
N ARG A 349 9.95 17.04 -12.38
CA ARG A 349 8.66 16.97 -11.68
C ARG A 349 8.68 15.91 -10.57
N CYS A 350 9.19 14.71 -10.85
CA CYS A 350 9.32 13.63 -9.86
C CYS A 350 10.24 14.03 -8.70
N ALA A 351 11.41 14.61 -9.00
CA ALA A 351 12.34 15.08 -7.97
C ALA A 351 11.73 16.16 -7.06
N ALA A 352 11.03 17.15 -7.65
CA ALA A 352 10.33 18.17 -6.89
C ALA A 352 9.23 17.60 -5.98
N GLN A 353 8.49 16.59 -6.47
CA GLN A 353 7.47 15.88 -5.70
C GLN A 353 8.08 15.07 -4.54
N ILE A 354 9.27 14.47 -4.72
CA ILE A 354 10.04 13.84 -3.63
C ILE A 354 10.42 14.88 -2.58
N TYR A 355 10.98 16.02 -2.98
CA TYR A 355 11.37 17.08 -2.04
C TYR A 355 10.17 17.67 -1.29
N TYR A 356 9.00 17.79 -1.93
CA TYR A 356 7.76 18.23 -1.29
C TYR A 356 7.35 17.31 -0.14
N ASN A 357 7.36 16.00 -0.39
CA ASN A 357 7.01 15.00 0.62
C ASN A 357 7.99 15.02 1.80
N LEU A 358 9.27 15.21 1.53
CA LEU A 358 10.32 15.32 2.54
C LEU A 358 10.36 16.71 3.23
N SER A 359 9.45 17.62 2.87
CA SER A 359 9.41 19.01 3.36
C SER A 359 10.74 19.77 3.13
N LYS A 360 11.45 19.45 2.05
CA LYS A 360 12.72 20.08 1.63
C LYS A 360 12.43 21.24 0.67
N PHE A 361 11.82 22.29 1.21
CA PHE A 361 11.24 23.36 0.41
C PHE A 361 12.26 24.16 -0.43
N GLN A 362 13.48 24.35 0.08
CA GLN A 362 14.52 25.07 -0.64
C GLN A 362 15.03 24.26 -1.86
N GLN A 363 15.27 22.96 -1.66
CA GLN A 363 15.66 22.04 -2.74
C GLN A 363 14.54 21.90 -3.76
N LEU A 364 13.28 21.82 -3.30
CA LEU A 364 12.11 21.84 -4.18
C LEU A 364 12.10 23.07 -5.08
N GLU A 365 12.25 24.27 -4.50
CA GLU A 365 12.20 25.52 -5.26
C GLU A 365 13.32 25.58 -6.30
N SER A 366 14.55 25.23 -5.93
CA SER A 366 15.67 25.13 -6.87
C SER A 366 15.39 24.15 -8.00
N CYS A 367 14.93 22.93 -7.67
CA CYS A 367 14.63 21.86 -8.61
C CYS A 367 13.51 22.28 -9.60
N VAL A 368 12.46 22.91 -9.08
CA VAL A 368 11.36 23.43 -9.90
C VAL A 368 11.85 24.52 -10.86
N LEU A 369 12.68 25.46 -10.40
CA LEU A 369 13.21 26.52 -11.25
C LEU A 369 14.05 25.96 -12.40
N SER A 370 14.91 24.97 -12.14
CA SER A 370 15.66 24.25 -13.18
C SER A 370 14.74 23.55 -14.18
N GLY A 371 13.68 22.89 -13.71
CA GLY A 371 12.67 22.26 -14.56
C GLY A 371 11.93 23.25 -15.45
N ILE A 372 11.56 24.42 -14.91
CA ILE A 372 10.93 25.52 -15.68
C ILE A 372 11.88 26.10 -16.72
N GLU A 373 13.17 26.26 -16.40
CA GLU A 373 14.16 26.76 -17.35
C GLU A 373 14.34 25.80 -18.53
N LEU A 374 14.39 24.49 -18.25
CA LEU A 374 14.43 23.45 -19.28
C LEU A 374 13.17 23.49 -20.15
N LEU A 375 12.00 23.62 -19.53
CA LEU A 375 10.71 23.75 -20.22
C LEU A 375 10.67 24.94 -21.18
N LYS A 376 11.16 26.12 -20.76
CA LYS A 376 11.21 27.33 -21.61
C LYS A 376 12.09 27.14 -22.85
N LYS A 377 13.11 26.28 -22.78
CA LYS A 377 13.99 25.94 -23.90
C LYS A 377 13.43 24.81 -24.77
N SER A 378 12.39 24.12 -24.31
CA SER A 378 11.76 22.98 -24.98
C SER A 378 10.49 23.39 -25.74
N LYS A 379 10.03 22.55 -26.67
CA LYS A 379 8.68 22.66 -27.26
C LYS A 379 7.58 22.17 -26.31
N GLU A 380 7.92 21.71 -25.11
CA GLU A 380 7.03 21.07 -24.14
C GLU A 380 6.48 22.03 -23.07
N GLY A 381 6.29 23.33 -23.40
CA GLY A 381 5.74 24.34 -22.48
C GLY A 381 4.39 23.96 -21.82
N LYS A 382 3.75 22.89 -22.28
CA LYS A 382 2.52 22.30 -21.74
C LYS A 382 2.56 21.90 -20.28
N TYR A 383 3.70 21.50 -19.73
CA TYR A 383 3.77 20.99 -18.34
C TYR A 383 4.13 22.06 -17.29
N ILE A 384 4.34 23.32 -17.69
CA ILE A 384 4.78 24.37 -16.77
C ILE A 384 3.81 24.60 -15.60
N PHE A 385 2.51 24.38 -15.81
CA PHE A 385 1.50 24.51 -14.75
C PHE A 385 1.72 23.49 -13.61
N GLN A 386 2.26 22.30 -13.89
CA GLN A 386 2.51 21.28 -12.88
C GLN A 386 3.59 21.75 -11.89
N PHE A 387 4.61 22.46 -12.40
CA PHE A 387 5.64 23.10 -11.58
C PHE A 387 5.10 24.25 -10.74
N TYR A 388 4.23 25.09 -11.31
CA TYR A 388 3.54 26.14 -10.52
C TYR A 388 2.64 25.54 -9.45
N ASN A 389 1.91 24.46 -9.75
CA ASN A 389 1.09 23.77 -8.76
C ASN A 389 1.94 23.22 -7.60
N LEU A 390 3.11 22.62 -7.90
CA LEU A 390 4.06 22.15 -6.88
C LEU A 390 4.60 23.28 -5.99
N LEU A 391 4.93 24.44 -6.56
CA LEU A 391 5.31 25.62 -5.78
C LEU A 391 4.15 26.10 -4.90
N GLY A 392 2.92 26.13 -5.44
CA GLY A 392 1.72 26.47 -4.69
C GLY A 392 1.52 25.55 -3.47
N LEU A 393 1.63 24.24 -3.67
CA LEU A 393 1.55 23.25 -2.59
C LEU A 393 2.66 23.43 -1.56
N SER A 394 3.89 23.69 -2.01
CA SER A 394 5.06 23.94 -1.14
C SER A 394 4.85 25.15 -0.23
N TYR A 395 4.37 26.27 -0.79
CA TYR A 395 4.06 27.47 -0.01
C TYR A 395 2.84 27.30 0.90
N PHE A 396 1.84 26.54 0.44
CA PHE A 396 0.67 26.21 1.25
C PHE A 396 1.04 25.38 2.49
N LYS A 397 1.91 24.38 2.34
CA LYS A 397 2.43 23.56 3.45
C LYS A 397 3.25 24.38 4.46
N GLN A 398 3.81 25.52 4.02
CA GLN A 398 4.48 26.50 4.88
C GLN A 398 3.53 27.55 5.48
N ASN A 399 2.21 27.40 5.33
CA ASN A 399 1.18 28.39 5.73
C ASN A 399 1.33 29.77 5.07
N LYS A 400 1.98 29.86 3.91
CA LYS A 400 2.13 31.10 3.12
C LYS A 400 1.02 31.17 2.06
N THR A 401 -0.22 31.38 2.50
CA THR A 401 -1.42 31.25 1.65
C THR A 401 -1.44 32.19 0.46
N GLU A 402 -1.02 33.44 0.62
CA GLU A 402 -0.97 34.43 -0.48
C GLU A 402 -0.05 33.97 -1.62
N LYS A 403 1.18 33.52 -1.28
CA LYS A 403 2.12 32.97 -2.27
C LYS A 403 1.57 31.69 -2.92
N ALA A 404 0.96 30.82 -2.12
CA ALA A 404 0.34 29.60 -2.62
C ALA A 404 -0.76 29.90 -3.65
N LEU A 405 -1.67 30.83 -3.31
CA LEU A 405 -2.76 31.25 -4.19
C LEU A 405 -2.25 31.86 -5.49
N ASN A 406 -1.20 32.68 -5.42
CA ASN A 406 -0.58 33.27 -6.61
C ASN A 406 -0.04 32.18 -7.55
N TYR A 407 0.70 31.20 -7.03
CA TYR A 407 1.20 30.09 -7.85
C TYR A 407 0.10 29.17 -8.39
N PHE A 408 -0.94 28.88 -7.61
CA PHE A 408 -2.07 28.10 -8.11
C PHE A 408 -2.83 28.85 -9.23
N LYS A 409 -2.99 30.17 -9.11
CA LYS A 409 -3.60 31.00 -10.17
C LYS A 409 -2.72 31.04 -11.42
N LEU A 410 -1.40 31.13 -11.28
CA LEU A 410 -0.46 31.04 -12.40
C LEU A 410 -0.54 29.67 -13.10
N ALA A 411 -0.69 28.59 -12.34
CA ALA A 411 -0.93 27.25 -12.88
C ALA A 411 -2.25 27.21 -13.68
N LEU A 412 -3.34 27.73 -13.10
CA LEU A 412 -4.66 27.80 -13.73
C LEU A 412 -4.64 28.65 -15.02
N GLU A 413 -3.91 29.76 -15.03
CA GLU A 413 -3.78 30.61 -16.21
C GLU A 413 -3.03 29.88 -17.33
N ASN A 414 -1.93 29.20 -17.01
CA ASN A 414 -1.14 28.46 -17.99
C ASN A 414 -1.88 27.28 -18.61
N ILE A 415 -2.58 26.49 -17.81
CA ILE A 415 -3.34 25.34 -18.30
C ILE A 415 -4.51 25.78 -19.21
N ASN A 416 -5.13 26.93 -18.93
CA ASN A 416 -6.21 27.49 -19.75
C ASN A 416 -5.71 28.15 -21.04
N LYS A 417 -4.59 28.89 -21.01
CA LYS A 417 -4.02 29.56 -22.20
C LYS A 417 -3.65 28.59 -23.29
N ASN A 418 -3.23 27.39 -22.92
CA ASN A 418 -2.63 26.48 -23.85
C ASN A 418 -3.62 25.58 -24.62
N GLN A 419 -4.94 25.82 -24.54
CA GLN A 419 -6.05 25.09 -25.22
C GLN A 419 -5.60 23.84 -26.01
N TYR A 420 -5.17 22.78 -25.30
CA TYR A 420 -4.63 21.59 -25.95
C TYR A 420 -5.79 20.80 -26.55
N HIS A 421 -5.95 20.92 -27.85
CA HIS A 421 -6.83 20.08 -28.65
C HIS A 421 -6.47 18.59 -28.48
N GLU A 422 -7.49 17.78 -28.16
CA GLU A 422 -7.60 16.35 -28.50
C GLU A 422 -6.69 15.27 -27.85
N SER A 423 -6.39 15.38 -26.55
CA SER A 423 -6.22 14.16 -25.72
C SER A 423 -6.79 14.37 -24.31
N MET A 424 -8.09 14.08 -24.18
CA MET A 424 -9.07 14.74 -23.30
C MET A 424 -9.30 14.17 -21.88
N LYS A 425 -8.32 13.51 -21.22
CA LYS A 425 -8.46 13.08 -19.80
C LYS A 425 -7.50 13.80 -18.84
N VAL A 426 -6.20 13.77 -19.13
CA VAL A 426 -5.13 14.32 -18.25
C VAL A 426 -5.33 15.81 -17.92
N ASN A 427 -5.78 16.61 -18.89
CA ASN A 427 -5.95 18.06 -18.70
C ASN A 427 -7.12 18.43 -17.76
N TYR A 428 -8.19 17.63 -17.73
CA TYR A 428 -9.30 17.89 -16.82
C TYR A 428 -8.99 17.47 -15.39
N GLU A 429 -8.26 16.37 -15.19
CA GLU A 429 -7.83 15.94 -13.85
C GLU A 429 -6.92 16.99 -13.19
N ASP A 430 -5.92 17.49 -13.94
CA ASP A 430 -5.04 18.57 -13.48
C ASP A 430 -5.83 19.86 -13.14
N LEU A 431 -6.81 20.24 -13.97
CA LEU A 431 -7.70 21.38 -13.69
C LEU A 431 -8.49 21.19 -12.39
N VAL A 432 -9.03 19.99 -12.16
CA VAL A 432 -9.79 19.65 -10.95
C VAL A 432 -8.90 19.80 -9.72
N VAL A 433 -7.66 19.29 -9.78
CA VAL A 433 -6.67 19.42 -8.69
C VAL A 433 -6.36 20.89 -8.41
N ILE A 434 -6.10 21.70 -9.44
CA ILE A 434 -5.82 23.13 -9.29
C ILE A 434 -7.01 23.87 -8.69
N TYR A 435 -8.24 23.62 -9.16
CA TYR A 435 -9.44 24.22 -8.60
C TYR A 435 -9.65 23.84 -7.13
N ASN A 436 -9.44 22.56 -6.79
CA ASN A 436 -9.51 22.11 -5.41
C ASN A 436 -8.47 22.81 -4.52
N ASN A 437 -7.24 22.97 -5.00
CA ASN A 437 -6.17 23.67 -4.27
C ASN A 437 -6.54 25.14 -4.02
N ILE A 438 -6.99 25.86 -5.05
CA ILE A 438 -7.43 27.26 -4.94
C ILE A 438 -8.63 27.37 -3.98
N GLY A 439 -9.64 26.52 -4.14
CA GLY A 439 -10.81 26.51 -3.26
C GLY A 439 -10.46 26.24 -1.80
N THR A 440 -9.48 25.35 -1.56
CA THR A 440 -8.98 25.06 -0.20
C THR A 440 -8.30 26.27 0.42
N VAL A 441 -7.48 27.02 -0.33
CA VAL A 441 -6.87 28.25 0.16
C VAL A 441 -7.93 29.27 0.54
N TYR A 442 -8.90 29.53 -0.34
CA TYR A 442 -10.00 30.46 -0.05
C TYR A 442 -10.83 30.02 1.17
N MET A 443 -11.07 28.71 1.33
CA MET A 443 -11.78 28.17 2.49
C MET A 443 -11.01 28.39 3.80
N MET A 444 -9.68 28.33 3.77
CA MET A 444 -8.82 28.63 4.92
C MET A 444 -8.80 30.11 5.26
N GLU A 445 -8.83 30.98 4.27
CA GLU A 445 -8.89 32.44 4.44
C GLU A 445 -10.29 32.94 4.87
N GLY A 446 -11.30 32.05 4.92
CA GLY A 446 -12.68 32.39 5.26
C GLY A 446 -13.51 32.93 4.10
N ASN A 447 -12.95 32.98 2.89
CA ASN A 447 -13.61 33.42 1.67
C ASN A 447 -14.51 32.30 1.10
N LEU A 448 -15.62 32.02 1.80
CA LEU A 448 -16.46 30.84 1.53
C LEU A 448 -17.11 30.85 0.13
N ASN A 449 -17.48 32.02 -0.39
CA ASN A 449 -18.14 32.12 -1.71
C ASN A 449 -17.18 31.80 -2.87
N ASP A 450 -15.93 32.27 -2.79
CA ASP A 450 -14.91 31.94 -3.78
C ASP A 450 -14.55 30.46 -3.69
N ALA A 451 -14.36 29.93 -2.47
CA ALA A 451 -14.10 28.51 -2.26
C ALA A 451 -15.20 27.62 -2.88
N GLU A 452 -16.47 27.96 -2.61
CA GLU A 452 -17.64 27.26 -3.16
C GLU A 452 -17.63 27.25 -4.70
N LYS A 453 -17.34 28.40 -5.31
CA LYS A 453 -17.26 28.54 -6.77
C LYS A 453 -16.22 27.57 -7.35
N TYR A 454 -15.01 27.57 -6.80
CA TYR A 454 -13.93 26.71 -7.28
C TYR A 454 -14.23 25.21 -7.08
N PHE A 455 -14.81 24.81 -5.94
CA PHE A 455 -15.22 23.42 -5.74
C PHE A 455 -16.34 23.00 -6.70
N LYS A 456 -17.33 23.86 -6.97
CA LYS A 456 -18.38 23.61 -7.97
C LYS A 456 -17.79 23.48 -9.37
N ASP A 457 -16.85 24.33 -9.74
CA ASP A 457 -16.20 24.26 -11.05
C ASP A 457 -15.34 22.99 -11.19
N ALA A 458 -14.68 22.54 -10.11
CA ALA A 458 -13.99 21.26 -10.07
C ALA A 458 -14.96 20.07 -10.28
N LEU A 459 -16.11 20.05 -9.59
CA LEU A 459 -17.12 19.01 -9.76
C LEU A 459 -17.69 18.97 -11.20
N LYS A 460 -17.95 20.13 -11.82
CA LYS A 460 -18.38 20.20 -13.22
C LYS A 460 -17.35 19.59 -14.18
N LYS A 461 -16.05 19.79 -13.92
CA LYS A 461 -14.99 19.16 -14.73
C LYS A 461 -14.95 17.65 -14.55
N LEU A 462 -15.14 17.16 -13.33
CA LEU A 462 -15.27 15.72 -13.05
C LEU A 462 -16.47 15.10 -13.78
N GLU A 463 -17.63 15.77 -13.79
CA GLU A 463 -18.81 15.31 -14.54
C GLU A 463 -18.51 15.19 -16.05
N ILE A 464 -17.72 16.11 -16.63
CA ILE A 464 -17.31 16.02 -18.03
C ILE A 464 -16.40 14.81 -18.28
N ILE A 465 -15.49 14.48 -17.34
CA ILE A 465 -14.64 13.29 -17.42
C ILE A 465 -15.52 12.03 -17.42
N GLU A 466 -16.41 11.91 -16.44
CA GLU A 466 -17.32 10.77 -16.28
C GLU A 466 -18.20 10.55 -17.52
N LEU A 467 -18.79 11.62 -18.05
CA LEU A 467 -19.60 11.54 -19.27
C LEU A 467 -18.79 11.05 -20.46
N LYS A 468 -17.54 11.50 -20.64
CA LYS A 468 -16.71 11.08 -21.79
C LYS A 468 -16.25 9.63 -21.71
N GLU A 469 -16.02 9.11 -20.50
CA GLU A 469 -15.70 7.69 -20.29
C GLU A 469 -16.87 6.79 -20.72
N ASP A 470 -18.11 7.22 -20.48
CA ASP A 470 -19.32 6.51 -20.89
C ASP A 470 -19.51 6.41 -22.42
N TYR A 471 -18.93 7.31 -23.23
CA TYR A 471 -19.15 7.38 -24.70
C TYR A 471 -18.13 6.63 -25.58
N HIS A 472 -17.01 6.13 -25.04
CA HIS A 472 -15.96 5.57 -25.89
C HIS A 472 -16.34 4.15 -26.42
N PRO A 473 -16.02 3.75 -27.68
CA PRO A 473 -16.54 2.53 -28.33
C PRO A 473 -16.27 1.21 -27.59
N LYS A 474 -15.16 1.11 -26.84
CA LYS A 474 -14.90 -0.02 -25.92
C LYS A 474 -15.89 -0.13 -24.75
N PHE A 475 -16.64 0.93 -24.46
CA PHE A 475 -17.55 1.07 -23.31
C PHE A 475 -19.04 1.10 -23.70
N GLN A 476 -19.38 1.12 -25.00
CA GLN A 476 -20.76 1.01 -25.53
C GLN A 476 -21.61 -0.18 -25.03
N PRO A 477 -21.06 -1.36 -24.64
CA PRO A 477 -21.88 -2.44 -24.07
C PRO A 477 -22.65 -2.05 -22.80
N SER A 478 -22.27 -0.98 -22.10
CA SER A 478 -22.86 -0.52 -20.83
C SER A 478 -24.27 0.06 -20.99
N MET A 479 -24.55 0.82 -22.06
CA MET A 479 -25.88 1.38 -22.31
C MET A 479 -26.91 0.29 -22.65
N ARG A 480 -26.52 -0.73 -23.42
CA ARG A 480 -27.40 -1.90 -23.68
C ARG A 480 -27.69 -2.70 -22.40
N ALA A 481 -26.75 -2.79 -21.48
CA ALA A 481 -26.95 -3.51 -20.21
C ALA A 481 -27.86 -2.73 -19.23
N ARG A 482 -27.72 -1.40 -19.13
CA ARG A 482 -28.60 -0.54 -18.31
C ARG A 482 -30.03 -0.45 -18.86
N ALA A 483 -30.19 -0.39 -20.19
CA ALA A 483 -31.51 -0.33 -20.83
C ALA A 483 -32.30 -1.64 -20.70
N VAL A 484 -31.61 -2.78 -20.51
CA VAL A 484 -32.23 -4.11 -20.44
C VAL A 484 -32.53 -4.55 -18.99
N ASN A 485 -31.85 -4.00 -17.97
CA ASN A 485 -32.16 -4.33 -16.58
C ASN A 485 -31.80 -3.18 -15.59
N PRO A 486 -32.80 -2.43 -15.08
CA PRO A 486 -32.59 -1.34 -14.12
C PRO A 486 -32.00 -1.78 -12.76
N ASN A 487 -32.03 -3.08 -12.45
CA ASN A 487 -31.53 -3.66 -11.19
C ASN A 487 -30.15 -4.34 -11.34
N LEU A 488 -29.39 -4.04 -12.40
CA LEU A 488 -28.09 -4.67 -12.63
C LEU A 488 -27.08 -4.28 -11.53
N ASN A 489 -26.56 -5.30 -10.84
CA ASN A 489 -25.74 -5.19 -9.65
C ASN A 489 -24.42 -4.43 -9.87
N ILE A 490 -24.17 -3.41 -9.04
CA ILE A 490 -23.03 -2.47 -9.07
C ILE A 490 -21.67 -3.20 -9.08
N ASP A 491 -21.61 -4.42 -8.55
CA ASP A 491 -20.42 -5.28 -8.56
C ASP A 491 -19.87 -5.60 -9.95
N LYS A 492 -20.71 -5.62 -10.98
CA LYS A 492 -20.27 -5.91 -12.37
C LYS A 492 -19.68 -4.68 -13.07
N ILE A 493 -19.97 -3.49 -12.54
CA ILE A 493 -19.36 -2.20 -12.95
C ILE A 493 -18.00 -2.04 -12.24
N ARG A 494 -17.90 -2.50 -10.98
CA ARG A 494 -16.67 -2.51 -10.16
C ARG A 494 -15.53 -3.32 -10.80
N SER A 495 -15.82 -4.42 -11.49
CA SER A 495 -14.81 -5.32 -12.06
C SER A 495 -14.35 -4.95 -13.49
N ARG A 496 -14.77 -3.81 -14.04
CA ARG A 496 -14.48 -3.42 -15.45
C ARG A 496 -13.98 -1.97 -15.63
N GLY A 497 -13.54 -1.30 -14.56
CA GLY A 497 -12.85 0.00 -14.68
C GLY A 497 -13.76 1.14 -15.17
N ILE A 498 -14.93 1.31 -14.57
CA ILE A 498 -15.97 2.25 -15.07
C ILE A 498 -15.97 3.60 -14.32
N ILE A 499 -15.24 3.74 -13.19
CA ILE A 499 -14.75 5.03 -12.69
C ILE A 499 -13.38 4.76 -12.07
N ASP A 500 -12.36 5.50 -12.50
CA ASP A 500 -11.02 5.42 -11.89
C ASP A 500 -11.11 5.73 -10.39
N TRP A 501 -10.46 4.91 -9.56
CA TRP A 501 -10.34 5.12 -8.12
C TRP A 501 -9.79 6.52 -7.82
N HIS A 502 -8.88 7.02 -8.67
CA HIS A 502 -8.30 8.35 -8.53
C HIS A 502 -9.36 9.46 -8.68
N THR A 503 -10.12 9.43 -9.77
CA THR A 503 -11.19 10.41 -10.05
C THR A 503 -12.28 10.37 -8.96
N SER A 504 -12.63 9.17 -8.49
CA SER A 504 -13.62 8.98 -7.43
C SER A 504 -13.16 9.53 -6.07
N THR A 505 -11.90 9.30 -5.71
CA THR A 505 -11.31 9.82 -4.47
C THR A 505 -11.22 11.34 -4.50
N LEU A 506 -10.87 11.92 -5.65
CA LEU A 506 -10.86 13.37 -5.86
C LEU A 506 -12.27 13.95 -5.75
N LYS A 507 -13.28 13.30 -6.34
CA LYS A 507 -14.70 13.66 -6.22
C LYS A 507 -15.18 13.62 -4.77
N ALA A 508 -14.84 12.57 -4.01
CA ALA A 508 -15.19 12.47 -2.60
C ALA A 508 -14.57 13.61 -1.77
N THR A 509 -13.30 13.93 -2.03
CA THR A 509 -12.57 15.03 -1.36
C THR A 509 -13.21 16.38 -1.63
N ILE A 510 -13.49 16.71 -2.89
CA ILE A 510 -14.10 17.98 -3.28
C ILE A 510 -15.54 18.10 -2.73
N THR A 511 -16.31 17.00 -2.79
CA THR A 511 -17.67 16.94 -2.22
C THR A 511 -17.64 17.19 -0.71
N SER A 512 -16.68 16.60 0.00
CA SER A 512 -16.45 16.83 1.43
C SER A 512 -16.06 18.29 1.71
N ASN A 513 -15.16 18.88 0.93
CA ASN A 513 -14.77 20.29 1.08
C ASN A 513 -15.96 21.23 0.86
N LEU A 514 -16.79 20.97 -0.15
CA LEU A 514 -18.02 21.71 -0.38
C LEU A 514 -19.00 21.53 0.79
N GLY A 515 -19.10 20.34 1.38
CA GLY A 515 -19.88 20.09 2.58
C GLY A 515 -19.42 20.94 3.77
N GLN A 516 -18.10 21.11 3.95
CA GLN A 516 -17.56 22.00 4.98
C GLN A 516 -17.91 23.47 4.75
N ILE A 517 -17.99 23.92 3.50
CA ILE A 517 -18.47 25.28 3.18
C ILE A 517 -19.90 25.48 3.67
N TYR A 518 -20.82 24.58 3.32
CA TYR A 518 -22.21 24.68 3.77
C TYR A 518 -22.36 24.52 5.29
N TYR A 519 -21.54 23.69 5.92
CA TYR A 519 -21.48 23.60 7.38
C TYR A 519 -21.09 24.95 8.00
N LYS A 520 -20.03 25.60 7.49
CA LYS A 520 -19.60 26.93 7.96
C LYS A 520 -20.66 28.02 7.70
N LYS A 521 -21.46 27.87 6.64
CA LYS A 521 -22.62 28.74 6.35
C LYS A 521 -23.86 28.44 7.21
N ARG A 522 -23.82 27.42 8.08
CA ARG A 522 -24.95 26.89 8.86
C ARG A 522 -26.10 26.30 8.00
N GLU A 523 -25.82 25.95 6.76
CA GLU A 523 -26.73 25.23 5.87
C GLU A 523 -26.59 23.71 6.10
N LEU A 524 -26.99 23.26 7.29
CA LEU A 524 -26.67 21.92 7.82
C LEU A 524 -27.26 20.78 6.98
N ASP A 525 -28.44 20.95 6.37
CA ASP A 525 -29.06 19.94 5.50
C ASP A 525 -28.26 19.69 4.22
N GLN A 526 -27.76 20.77 3.61
CA GLN A 526 -26.93 20.67 2.41
C GLN A 526 -25.57 20.06 2.75
N ALA A 527 -24.98 20.45 3.88
CA ALA A 527 -23.75 19.86 4.39
C ALA A 527 -23.90 18.35 4.62
N LEU A 528 -24.97 17.92 5.29
CA LEU A 528 -25.29 16.50 5.51
C LEU A 528 -25.43 15.72 4.20
N LYS A 529 -26.13 16.28 3.21
CA LYS A 529 -26.29 15.65 1.89
C LYS A 529 -24.93 15.42 1.22
N LEU A 530 -24.04 16.40 1.27
CA LEU A 530 -22.71 16.32 0.68
C LEU A 530 -21.80 15.35 1.43
N PHE A 531 -21.76 15.39 2.76
CA PHE A 531 -20.97 14.44 3.54
C PHE A 531 -21.45 12.99 3.37
N LYS A 532 -22.76 12.74 3.31
CA LYS A 532 -23.32 11.41 2.99
C LYS A 532 -22.96 10.96 1.57
N GLY A 533 -22.96 11.87 0.59
CA GLY A 533 -22.50 11.60 -0.77
C GLY A 533 -21.03 11.19 -0.80
N ALA A 534 -20.16 11.97 -0.15
CA ALA A 534 -18.73 11.65 -0.03
C ALA A 534 -18.48 10.33 0.72
N TYR A 535 -19.27 10.04 1.76
CA TYR A 535 -19.21 8.77 2.49
C TYR A 535 -19.54 7.60 1.58
N THR A 536 -20.61 7.70 0.78
CA THR A 536 -21.05 6.65 -0.14
C THR A 536 -19.97 6.33 -1.18
N ILE A 537 -19.30 7.36 -1.71
CA ILE A 537 -18.17 7.17 -2.62
C ILE A 537 -17.03 6.45 -1.89
N ASN A 538 -16.57 6.96 -0.73
CA ASN A 538 -15.50 6.33 0.04
C ASN A 538 -15.82 4.87 0.41
N GLN A 539 -17.07 4.58 0.80
CA GLN A 539 -17.53 3.23 1.11
C GLN A 539 -17.48 2.31 -0.11
N SER A 540 -17.88 2.80 -1.29
CA SER A 540 -17.87 2.02 -2.52
C SER A 540 -16.47 1.57 -2.97
N PHE A 541 -15.43 2.30 -2.55
CA PHE A 541 -14.01 2.01 -2.82
C PHE A 541 -13.25 1.49 -1.60
N GLY A 542 -13.92 1.21 -0.48
CA GLY A 542 -13.27 0.74 0.75
C GLY A 542 -12.30 1.74 1.38
N HIS A 543 -12.42 3.03 1.08
CA HIS A 543 -11.53 4.08 1.57
C HIS A 543 -11.88 4.47 3.03
N LEU A 544 -11.38 3.67 3.98
CA LEU A 544 -11.74 3.74 5.40
C LEU A 544 -11.45 5.12 6.03
N GLN A 545 -10.32 5.75 5.72
CA GLN A 545 -9.99 7.06 6.28
C GLN A 545 -11.03 8.11 5.85
N GLY A 546 -11.38 8.12 4.57
CA GLY A 546 -12.43 8.98 4.04
C GLY A 546 -13.78 8.71 4.73
N MET A 547 -14.13 7.44 4.95
CA MET A 547 -15.34 7.06 5.69
C MET A 547 -15.33 7.61 7.11
N GLY A 548 -14.24 7.42 7.88
CA GLY A 548 -14.09 7.93 9.24
C GLY A 548 -14.24 9.45 9.29
N MET A 549 -13.54 10.17 8.41
CA MET A 549 -13.66 11.63 8.31
C MET A 549 -15.09 12.09 7.99
N GLN A 550 -15.78 11.43 7.06
CA GLN A 550 -17.17 11.81 6.73
C GLN A 550 -18.13 11.51 7.88
N LEU A 551 -17.96 10.41 8.61
CA LEU A 551 -18.76 10.10 9.80
C LEU A 551 -18.59 11.18 10.88
N ALA A 552 -17.36 11.64 11.13
CA ALA A 552 -17.12 12.76 12.04
C ALA A 552 -17.81 14.05 11.58
N ASN A 553 -17.77 14.36 10.27
CA ASN A 553 -18.43 15.56 9.73
C ASN A 553 -19.96 15.47 9.79
N ILE A 554 -20.53 14.29 9.55
CA ILE A 554 -21.97 14.03 9.72
C ILE A 554 -22.36 14.20 11.19
N GLY A 555 -21.57 13.64 12.11
CA GLY A 555 -21.77 13.79 13.55
C GLY A 555 -21.76 15.27 14.00
N LYS A 556 -20.83 16.07 13.48
CA LYS A 556 -20.79 17.53 13.71
C LYS A 556 -22.07 18.23 13.23
N CYS A 557 -22.61 17.85 12.09
CA CYS A 557 -23.87 18.43 11.60
C CYS A 557 -25.05 18.13 12.54
N TYR A 558 -25.18 16.88 12.99
CA TYR A 558 -26.24 16.51 13.94
C TYR A 558 -26.06 17.20 15.29
N LEU A 559 -24.82 17.37 15.75
CA LEU A 559 -24.51 18.11 16.97
C LEU A 559 -24.98 19.57 16.89
N GLU A 560 -24.70 20.26 15.79
CA GLU A 560 -25.15 21.65 15.57
C GLU A 560 -26.68 21.77 15.42
N LYS A 561 -27.35 20.71 14.96
CA LYS A 561 -28.82 20.63 14.94
C LYS A 561 -29.45 20.36 16.31
N GLY A 562 -28.65 19.98 17.31
CA GLY A 562 -29.13 19.55 18.63
C GLY A 562 -29.57 18.08 18.70
N GLU A 563 -29.35 17.31 17.63
CA GLU A 563 -29.65 15.88 17.55
C GLU A 563 -28.50 15.06 18.18
N ASN A 564 -28.35 15.18 19.50
CA ASN A 564 -27.18 14.66 20.24
C ASN A 564 -26.99 13.13 20.13
N ASN A 565 -28.08 12.36 20.09
CA ASN A 565 -28.02 10.90 19.97
C ASN A 565 -27.47 10.48 18.60
N ASP A 566 -27.93 11.11 17.52
CA ASP A 566 -27.42 10.84 16.19
C ASP A 566 -25.97 11.30 16.04
N ALA A 567 -25.62 12.46 16.62
CA ALA A 567 -24.23 12.91 16.67
C ALA A 567 -23.32 11.89 17.37
N TYR A 568 -23.73 11.40 18.54
CA TYR A 568 -23.01 10.39 19.31
C TYR A 568 -22.76 9.11 18.49
N ASN A 569 -23.81 8.57 17.87
CA ASN A 569 -23.72 7.36 17.06
C ASN A 569 -22.71 7.50 15.91
N HIS A 570 -22.73 8.63 15.20
CA HIS A 570 -21.80 8.86 14.09
C HIS A 570 -20.36 9.09 14.58
N PHE A 571 -20.17 9.77 15.72
CA PHE A 571 -18.83 9.89 16.31
C PHE A 571 -18.27 8.55 16.78
N MET A 572 -19.10 7.69 17.37
CA MET A 572 -18.69 6.33 17.76
C MET A 572 -18.24 5.51 16.55
N GLN A 573 -19.05 5.50 15.48
CA GLN A 573 -18.66 4.83 14.22
C GLN A 573 -17.38 5.42 13.62
N SER A 574 -17.23 6.75 13.66
CA SER A 574 -16.01 7.42 13.22
C SER A 574 -14.80 6.96 14.04
N SER A 575 -14.91 6.92 15.37
CA SER A 575 -13.83 6.49 16.26
C SER A 575 -13.44 5.04 15.96
N GLU A 576 -14.41 4.14 15.81
CA GLU A 576 -14.14 2.72 15.52
C GLU A 576 -13.36 2.54 14.21
N VAL A 577 -13.74 3.29 13.17
CA VAL A 577 -13.04 3.23 11.87
C VAL A 577 -11.62 3.82 11.98
N LEU A 578 -11.46 4.96 12.66
CA LEU A 578 -10.17 5.64 12.79
C LEU A 578 -9.20 4.90 13.73
N GLU A 579 -9.71 4.20 14.75
CA GLU A 579 -8.92 3.33 15.64
C GLU A 579 -8.35 2.14 14.88
N LYS A 580 -9.15 1.52 14.01
CA LYS A 580 -8.69 0.44 13.12
C LYS A 580 -7.59 0.88 12.15
N LEU A 581 -7.41 2.20 11.95
CA LEU A 581 -6.38 2.79 11.10
C LEU A 581 -5.18 3.34 11.88
N GLY A 582 -5.17 3.23 13.21
CA GLY A 582 -4.09 3.79 14.05
C GLY A 582 -4.03 5.33 14.04
N GLN A 583 -5.09 6.04 13.64
CA GLN A 583 -5.12 7.51 13.56
C GLN A 583 -5.33 8.16 14.93
N ASN A 584 -4.32 8.07 15.79
CA ASN A 584 -4.42 8.43 17.20
C ASN A 584 -4.84 9.91 17.44
N SER A 585 -4.40 10.84 16.58
CA SER A 585 -4.76 12.25 16.66
C SER A 585 -6.25 12.47 16.36
N ALA A 586 -6.73 11.95 15.22
CA ALA A 586 -8.12 12.05 14.80
C ALA A 586 -9.07 11.32 15.76
N VAL A 587 -8.67 10.14 16.25
CA VAL A 587 -9.41 9.40 17.30
C VAL A 587 -9.55 10.25 18.55
N LYS A 588 -8.48 10.92 18.99
CA LYS A 588 -8.52 11.78 20.19
C LYS A 588 -9.52 12.93 20.02
N GLU A 589 -9.52 13.60 18.87
CA GLU A 589 -10.48 14.68 18.58
C GLU A 589 -11.93 14.17 18.63
N VAL A 590 -12.22 13.04 17.98
CA VAL A 590 -13.56 12.45 17.96
C VAL A 590 -13.99 12.01 19.37
N LYS A 591 -13.08 11.39 20.15
CA LYS A 591 -13.34 11.01 21.54
C LYS A 591 -13.60 12.19 22.46
N GLU A 592 -12.96 13.34 22.21
CA GLU A 592 -13.26 14.56 22.96
C GLU A 592 -14.69 15.07 22.67
N LEU A 593 -15.18 14.94 21.44
CA LEU A 593 -16.57 15.26 21.07
C LEU A 593 -17.56 14.30 21.72
N ILE A 594 -17.26 12.99 21.73
CA ILE A 594 -18.06 11.96 22.42
C ILE A 594 -18.18 12.29 23.91
N LYS A 595 -17.06 12.57 24.59
CA LYS A 595 -17.05 12.94 26.02
C LYS A 595 -17.84 14.21 26.34
N LYS A 596 -17.95 15.16 25.40
CA LYS A 596 -18.77 16.37 25.58
C LYS A 596 -20.27 16.04 25.52
N LEU A 597 -20.66 15.07 24.70
CA LEU A 597 -22.03 14.60 24.59
C LEU A 597 -22.46 13.76 25.80
N GLU A 598 -21.57 12.94 26.36
CA GLU A 598 -21.84 12.13 27.56
C GLU A 598 -22.00 12.95 28.85
N LYS A 599 -21.53 14.21 28.85
CA LYS A 599 -21.59 15.13 29.99
C LYS A 599 -22.82 16.04 29.99
N LYS A 600 -23.63 16.01 28.92
CA LYS A 600 -24.89 16.74 28.78
C LYS A 600 -26.04 15.78 28.98
#